data_AF-A0A535XDR9-F1
#
_entry.id   AF-A0A535XDR9-F1
#
_cell.length_a   1.000
_cell.length_b   1.000
_cell.length_c   1.000
_cell.angle_alpha   90.00
_cell.angle_beta   90.00
_cell.angle_gamma   90.00
#
_symmetry.space_group_name_H-M   'P 1'
#
loop_
_entity.id
_entity.type
_entity.pdbx_description
1 polymer ?
#
loop_
_entity_poly.entity_id
_entity_poly.type
_entity_poly.pdbx_seq_one_letter_code
_entity_poly.pdbx_strand_id
1 'polypeptide(L)'
;MPRRKVRSVGQMASGPWDRAGVDRETWYTVRMMAVAIRDTARLPIDPTEKNEALPADHERLGEYADRLVSAVEDGDPETVAMLLRRQSRAAS
;
A
#
# COMPACT_ATOMS: atom_id res chain seq x y z
N MET A 1 28.97 43.28 -9.94
CA MET A 1 27.95 42.91 -8.94
C MET A 1 27.55 41.45 -9.14
N PRO A 2 28.05 40.47 -8.36
CA PRO A 2 27.54 39.11 -8.46
C PRO A 2 26.24 39.02 -7.65
N ARG A 3 25.13 38.73 -8.34
CA ARG A 3 23.83 38.46 -7.71
C ARG A 3 23.96 37.19 -6.87
N ARG A 4 23.79 37.36 -5.56
CA ARG A 4 23.82 36.33 -4.52
C ARG A 4 22.80 35.23 -4.85
N LYS A 5 23.27 33.98 -4.93
CA LYS A 5 22.42 32.77 -4.96
C LYS A 5 21.47 32.81 -3.77
N VAL A 6 20.18 33.00 -4.02
CA VAL A 6 19.14 32.73 -3.03
C VAL A 6 18.97 31.21 -3.01
N ARG A 7 19.66 30.55 -2.08
CA ARG A 7 19.32 29.20 -1.67
C ARG A 7 17.96 29.31 -0.98
N SER A 8 16.89 29.11 -1.73
CA SER A 8 15.59 28.79 -1.14
C SER A 8 15.69 27.36 -0.62
N VAL A 9 16.28 27.20 0.56
CA VAL A 9 16.24 25.95 1.32
C VAL A 9 15.32 26.24 2.49
N GLY A 10 14.04 26.01 2.27
CA GLY A 10 13.00 26.30 3.25
C GLY A 10 11.73 25.52 2.94
N GLN A 11 11.55 24.44 3.71
CA GLN A 11 10.28 23.81 4.07
C GLN A 11 9.57 22.98 2.99
N MET A 12 9.76 21.66 3.05
CA MET A 12 8.63 20.74 3.25
C MET A 12 9.11 19.65 4.22
N ALA A 13 8.41 19.47 5.33
CA ALA A 13 8.53 18.22 6.09
C ALA A 13 8.05 17.13 5.14
N SER A 14 9.02 16.45 4.52
CA SER A 14 8.76 15.47 3.49
C SER A 14 8.02 14.30 4.17
N GLY A 15 6.83 13.98 3.68
CA GLY A 15 6.02 12.91 4.23
C GLY A 15 6.80 11.59 4.22
N PRO A 16 6.36 10.55 4.94
CA PRO A 16 7.07 9.26 4.94
C PRO A 16 7.35 8.71 3.54
N TRP A 17 6.43 8.92 2.59
CA TRP A 17 6.59 8.59 1.18
C TRP A 17 7.67 9.40 0.47
N ASP A 18 7.72 10.71 0.72
CA ASP A 18 8.76 11.57 0.15
C ASP A 18 10.16 11.17 0.65
N ARG A 19 10.28 10.74 1.92
CA ARG A 19 11.54 10.19 2.48
C ARG A 19 11.93 8.86 1.84
N ALA A 20 10.96 8.06 1.41
CA ALA A 20 11.17 6.85 0.63
C ALA A 20 11.43 7.13 -0.86
N GLY A 21 11.45 8.40 -1.30
CA GLY A 21 11.62 8.78 -2.70
C GLY A 21 10.39 8.49 -3.57
N VAL A 22 9.23 8.29 -2.95
CA VAL A 22 7.95 8.06 -3.63
C VAL A 22 7.25 9.40 -3.75
N ASP A 23 7.06 9.87 -4.98
CA ASP A 23 6.29 11.08 -5.24
C ASP A 23 4.79 10.87 -4.98
N ARG A 24 4.06 11.98 -4.92
CA ARG A 24 2.62 11.98 -4.61
C ARG A 24 1.76 11.23 -5.64
N GLU A 25 2.11 11.26 -6.91
CA GLU A 25 1.37 10.56 -7.98
C GLU A 25 1.56 9.05 -7.86
N THR A 26 2.79 8.63 -7.60
CA THR A 26 3.14 7.23 -7.32
C THR A 26 2.43 6.74 -6.07
N TRP A 27 2.44 7.51 -4.98
CA TRP A 27 1.67 7.19 -3.76
C TRP A 27 0.18 7.04 -4.05
N TYR A 28 -0.41 7.98 -4.78
CA TYR A 28 -1.83 7.93 -5.12
C TYR A 28 -2.18 6.69 -5.94
N THR A 29 -1.32 6.31 -6.88
CA THR A 29 -1.48 5.08 -7.67
C THR A 29 -1.44 3.84 -6.78
N VAL A 30 -0.46 3.74 -5.87
CA VAL A 30 -0.35 2.64 -4.91
C VAL A 30 -1.58 2.56 -4.00
N ARG A 31 -2.09 3.71 -3.56
CA ARG A 31 -3.32 3.79 -2.78
C ARG A 31 -4.52 3.24 -3.54
N MET A 32 -4.71 3.65 -4.79
CA MET A 32 -5.80 3.13 -5.63
C MET A 32 -5.70 1.62 -5.83
N MET A 33 -4.49 1.09 -6.03
CA MET A 33 -4.26 -0.35 -6.15
C MET A 33 -4.60 -1.10 -4.84
N ALA A 34 -4.16 -0.59 -3.70
CA ALA A 34 -4.45 -1.20 -2.40
C ALA A 34 -5.96 -1.26 -2.12
N VAL A 35 -6.69 -0.19 -2.45
CA VAL A 35 -8.16 -0.15 -2.32
C VAL A 35 -8.82 -1.16 -3.26
N ALA A 36 -8.40 -1.24 -4.53
CA ALA A 36 -8.95 -2.22 -5.48
C ALA A 36 -8.73 -3.66 -5.01
N ILE A 37 -7.56 -3.97 -4.44
CA ILE A 37 -7.28 -5.29 -3.85
C ILE A 37 -8.22 -5.57 -2.68
N ARG A 38 -8.41 -4.61 -1.77
CA ARG A 38 -9.33 -4.74 -0.64
C ARG A 38 -10.76 -5.01 -1.11
N ASP A 39 -11.25 -4.21 -2.03
CA ASP A 39 -12.61 -4.33 -2.53
C ASP A 39 -12.83 -5.68 -3.21
N THR A 40 -11.82 -6.17 -3.94
CA THR A 40 -11.85 -7.51 -4.55
C THR A 40 -11.80 -8.62 -3.50
N ALA A 41 -10.94 -8.52 -2.48
CA ALA A 41 -10.82 -9.52 -1.41
C ALA A 41 -12.08 -9.64 -0.53
N ARG A 42 -12.89 -8.57 -0.49
CA ARG A 42 -14.14 -8.49 0.28
C ARG A 42 -15.38 -8.83 -0.55
N LEU A 43 -15.23 -9.22 -1.82
CA LEU A 43 -16.34 -9.74 -2.59
C LEU A 43 -16.90 -11.02 -1.92
N PRO A 44 -18.23 -11.18 -1.90
CA PRO A 44 -18.84 -12.38 -1.37
C PRO A 44 -18.43 -13.58 -2.24
N ILE A 45 -18.02 -14.66 -1.57
CA ILE A 45 -17.79 -15.96 -2.18
C ILE A 45 -19.08 -16.77 -2.22
N ASP A 46 -19.25 -17.57 -3.28
CA ASP A 46 -20.37 -18.51 -3.36
C ASP A 46 -19.98 -19.80 -2.62
N PRO A 47 -20.61 -20.11 -1.47
CA PRO A 47 -20.26 -21.29 -0.68
C PRO A 47 -20.55 -22.62 -1.41
N THR A 48 -21.24 -22.60 -2.55
CA THR A 48 -21.52 -23.77 -3.38
C THR A 48 -20.40 -24.11 -4.36
N GLU A 49 -19.47 -23.18 -4.61
CA GLU A 49 -18.32 -23.40 -5.47
C GLU A 49 -17.20 -24.18 -4.75
N LYS A 50 -16.94 -25.40 -5.22
CA LYS A 50 -15.97 -26.32 -4.59
C LYS A 50 -14.50 -26.01 -4.89
N ASN A 51 -14.24 -25.09 -5.81
CA ASN A 51 -12.90 -24.70 -6.25
C ASN A 51 -12.47 -23.34 -5.66
N GLU A 52 -13.30 -22.70 -4.84
CA GLU A 52 -12.96 -21.46 -4.17
C GLU A 52 -12.15 -21.71 -2.89
N ALA A 53 -11.44 -20.68 -2.45
CA ALA A 53 -10.74 -20.71 -1.17
C ALA A 53 -11.75 -20.87 -0.01
N LEU A 54 -11.31 -21.50 1.08
CA LEU A 54 -12.17 -21.64 2.27
C LEU A 54 -12.60 -20.25 2.78
N PRO A 55 -13.80 -20.12 3.38
CA PRO A 55 -14.24 -18.83 3.92
C PRO A 55 -13.24 -18.17 4.88
N ALA A 56 -12.57 -18.97 5.72
CA ALA A 56 -11.54 -18.49 6.63
C ALA A 56 -10.30 -17.93 5.91
N ASP A 57 -9.95 -18.46 4.73
CA ASP A 57 -8.84 -17.93 3.93
C ASP A 57 -9.26 -16.62 3.24
N HIS A 58 -10.52 -16.50 2.83
CA HIS A 58 -11.08 -15.25 2.32
C HIS A 58 -11.11 -14.14 3.39
N GLU A 59 -11.51 -14.48 4.62
CA GLU A 59 -11.46 -13.54 5.75
C GLU A 59 -10.03 -13.05 6.03
N ARG A 60 -9.07 -13.98 6.07
CA ARG A 60 -7.65 -13.64 6.25
C ARG A 60 -7.11 -12.76 5.14
N LEU A 61 -7.49 -13.02 3.89
CA LEU A 61 -7.12 -12.19 2.75
C LEU A 61 -7.71 -10.78 2.87
N GLY A 62 -8.97 -10.68 3.29
CA GLY A 62 -9.63 -9.39 3.58
C GLY A 62 -8.90 -8.60 4.67
N GLU A 63 -8.57 -9.22 5.79
CA GLU A 63 -7.81 -8.56 6.87
C GLU A 63 -6.43 -8.09 6.42
N TYR A 64 -5.75 -8.90 5.59
CA TYR A 64 -4.46 -8.53 5.03
C TYR A 64 -4.58 -7.30 4.11
N ALA A 65 -5.61 -7.26 3.27
CA ALA A 65 -5.86 -6.13 2.39
C ALA A 65 -6.22 -4.84 3.16
N ASP A 66 -6.97 -4.95 4.27
CA ASP A 66 -7.26 -3.80 5.14
C ASP A 66 -5.98 -3.23 5.77
N ARG A 67 -5.07 -4.10 6.21
CA ARG A 67 -3.75 -3.67 6.74
C ARG A 67 -2.89 -3.02 5.66
N LEU A 68 -2.95 -3.52 4.42
CA LEU A 68 -2.24 -2.93 3.30
C LEU A 68 -2.74 -1.50 3.00
N VAL A 69 -4.06 -1.28 2.96
CA VAL A 69 -4.64 0.06 2.77
C VAL A 69 -4.22 1.00 3.90
N SER A 70 -4.34 0.55 5.16
CA SER A 70 -3.97 1.35 6.32
C SER A 70 -2.49 1.79 6.25
N ALA A 71 -1.57 0.86 5.94
CA ALA A 71 -0.15 1.17 5.81
C ALA A 71 0.15 2.16 4.67
N VAL A 72 -0.60 2.10 3.56
CA VAL A 72 -0.46 3.06 2.46
C VAL A 72 -0.94 4.46 2.87
N GLU A 73 -2.04 4.54 3.59
CA GLU A 73 -2.65 5.81 4.03
C GLU A 73 -1.88 6.47 5.18
N ASP A 74 -1.38 5.67 6.14
CA ASP A 74 -0.59 6.14 7.29
C ASP A 74 0.84 6.56 6.92
N GLY A 75 1.28 6.21 5.71
CA GLY A 75 2.64 6.47 5.28
C GLY A 75 3.66 5.55 5.93
N ASP A 76 3.40 4.26 5.90
CA ASP A 76 4.35 3.24 6.34
C ASP A 76 4.86 2.40 5.14
N PRO A 77 5.78 2.94 4.32
CA PRO A 77 6.36 2.22 3.19
C PRO A 77 7.11 0.94 3.59
N GLU A 78 7.64 0.88 4.82
CA GLU A 78 8.34 -0.30 5.33
C GLU A 78 7.36 -1.44 5.60
N THR A 79 6.23 -1.15 6.24
CA THR A 79 5.16 -2.13 6.43
C THR A 79 4.59 -2.57 5.08
N VAL A 80 4.39 -1.67 4.11
CA VAL A 80 3.97 -2.07 2.75
C VAL A 80 4.97 -3.04 2.12
N ALA A 81 6.28 -2.75 2.17
CA ALA A 81 7.30 -3.65 1.64
C ALA A 81 7.36 -5.00 2.36
N MET A 82 7.18 -5.00 3.69
CA MET A 82 7.12 -6.21 4.51
C MET A 82 5.91 -7.09 4.15
N LEU A 83 4.74 -6.48 4.02
CA LEU A 83 3.50 -7.18 3.65
C LEU A 83 3.68 -7.86 2.28
N LEU A 84 4.13 -7.12 1.27
CA LEU A 84 4.35 -7.65 -0.08
C LEU A 84 5.37 -8.81 -0.11
N ARG A 85 6.51 -8.68 0.60
CA ARG A 85 7.52 -9.75 0.69
C ARG A 85 7.00 -11.02 1.35
N ARG A 86 6.14 -10.89 2.37
CA ARG A 86 5.54 -12.04 3.07
C ARG A 86 4.66 -12.87 2.12
N GLN A 87 3.94 -12.19 1.22
CA GLN A 87 3.13 -12.87 0.20
C GLN A 87 3.99 -13.59 -0.84
N SER A 88 5.09 -12.97 -1.31
CA SER A 88 6.01 -13.61 -2.26
C SER A 88 6.61 -14.91 -1.75
N ARG A 89 6.90 -14.99 -0.43
CA ARG A 89 7.46 -16.19 0.21
C ARG A 89 6.42 -17.29 0.48
N ALA A 90 5.15 -16.94 0.61
CA ALA A 90 4.08 -17.93 0.81
C ALA A 90 3.62 -18.58 -0.51
N ALA A 91 3.95 -17.99 -1.65
CA ALA A 91 3.61 -18.47 -2.99
C ALA A 91 4.70 -19.34 -3.65
N SER A 92 5.79 -19.65 -2.93
CA SER A 92 6.88 -20.55 -3.35
C SER A 92 6.86 -21.84 -2.53
#